data_AF-A0A959UW34-F1
#
_entry.id   AF-A0A959UW34-F1
#
_cell.length_a   1.000
_cell.length_b   1.000
_cell.length_c   1.000
_cell.angle_alpha   90.00
_cell.angle_beta   90.00
_cell.angle_gamma   90.00
#
_symmetry.space_group_name_H-M   'P 1'
#
loop_
_entity.id
_entity.type
_entity.pdbx_description
1 polymer ?
#
loop_
_entity_poly.entity_id
_entity_poly.type
_entity_poly.pdbx_seq_one_letter_code
_entity_poly.pdbx_strand_id
1 'polypeptide(L)' 'MFRPFIKILCLVLPCSLAAQADVLTAGGEASDPSGTVSFSVGQVAAGAFAGTGGSVQEGVQQPFVDLST' A
#
# COMPACT_ATOMS: atom_id res chain seq x y z
N MET A 1 4.03 -22.77 30.98
CA MET A 1 4.87 -23.57 30.04
C MET A 1 4.82 -23.11 28.57
N PHE A 2 4.01 -22.11 28.19
CA PHE A 2 3.84 -21.68 26.78
C PHE A 2 4.72 -20.50 26.32
N ARG A 3 5.49 -19.88 27.22
CA ARG A 3 6.25 -18.64 26.95
C ARG A 3 7.43 -18.75 25.96
N PRO A 4 8.19 -19.86 25.86
CA PRO A 4 9.30 -19.93 24.89
C PRO A 4 8.81 -20.31 23.48
N PHE A 5 7.72 -21.06 23.38
CA PHE A 5 7.19 -21.58 22.10
C PHE A 5 6.66 -20.48 21.18
N ILE A 6 5.99 -19.46 21.74
CA ILE A 6 5.46 -18.33 20.96
C ILE A 6 6.60 -17.54 20.26
N LYS A 7 7.76 -17.44 20.90
CA LYS A 7 8.92 -16.71 20.36
C LYS A 7 9.59 -17.47 19.22
N ILE A 8 9.71 -18.79 19.38
CA ILE A 8 10.24 -19.68 18.35
C ILE A 8 9.33 -19.66 17.12
N LEU A 9 8.01 -19.66 17.32
CA LEU A 9 7.02 -19.59 16.25
C LEU A 9 7.11 -18.27 15.45
N CYS A 10 7.24 -17.12 16.12
CA CYS A 10 7.42 -15.83 15.45
C CYS A 10 8.77 -15.69 14.73
N LEU A 11 9.80 -16.44 15.13
CA LEU A 11 11.12 -16.41 14.50
C LEU A 11 11.18 -17.24 13.21
N VAL A 12 10.41 -18.33 13.13
CA VAL A 12 10.41 -19.25 11.96
C VAL A 12 9.31 -18.95 10.93
N LEU A 13 8.34 -18.11 11.27
CA LEU A 13 7.27 -17.71 10.35
C LEU A 13 7.53 -16.28 9.83
N PRO A 14 8.14 -16.10 8.65
CA PRO A 14 8.31 -14.77 8.08
C PRO A 14 6.93 -14.19 7.76
N CYS A 15 6.53 -13.14 8.48
CA CYS A 15 5.39 -12.31 8.10
C CYS A 15 5.77 -11.55 6.84
N SER A 16 5.42 -12.08 5.67
CA SER A 16 5.50 -11.32 4.42
C SER A 16 4.47 -10.20 4.48
N LEU A 17 4.93 -8.96 4.62
CA LEU A 17 4.08 -7.78 4.42
C LEU A 17 3.81 -7.68 2.92
N ALA A 18 2.63 -8.16 2.50
CA ALA A 18 2.11 -7.82 1.19
C ALA A 18 1.61 -6.37 1.27
N ALA A 19 2.49 -5.43 0.91
CA ALA A 19 2.07 -4.06 0.63
C ALA A 19 1.31 -4.04 -0.71
N GLN A 20 0.27 -3.21 -0.81
CA GLN A 20 -0.46 -3.03 -2.04
C GLN A 20 0.45 -2.36 -3.08
N ALA A 21 0.87 -3.11 -4.10
CA ALA A 21 1.53 -2.56 -5.27
C ALA A 21 0.43 -2.13 -6.25
N ASP A 22 0.34 -0.82 -6.50
CA ASP A 22 -0.69 -0.25 -7.36
C ASP A 22 -0.10 0.35 -8.64
N VAL A 23 -0.87 0.29 -9.72
CA VAL A 23 -0.57 1.02 -10.96
C VAL A 23 -1.07 2.45 -10.76
N LEU A 24 -0.13 3.34 -10.44
CA LEU A 24 -0.40 4.77 -10.30
C LEU A 24 -1.21 5.30 -11.49
N THR A 25 -2.24 6.08 -11.21
CA THR A 25 -3.12 6.64 -12.25
C THR A 25 -2.40 7.71 -13.07
N ALA A 26 -1.47 8.43 -12.45
CA ALA A 26 -0.53 9.36 -13.05
C ALA A 26 0.65 9.61 -12.10
N GLY A 27 1.69 10.26 -12.58
CA GLY A 27 2.86 10.67 -11.80
C GLY A 27 3.86 11.40 -12.69
N GLY A 28 4.91 11.96 -12.09
CA GLY A 28 5.94 12.66 -12.84
C GLY A 28 6.99 13.33 -11.95
N GLU A 29 7.89 14.04 -12.61
CA GLU A 29 8.99 14.77 -11.98
C GLU A 29 8.80 16.26 -12.23
N ALA A 30 8.87 17.07 -11.16
CA ALA A 30 9.01 18.51 -11.27
C ALA A 30 10.48 18.87 -11.03
N SER A 31 11.17 19.38 -12.06
CA SER A 31 12.56 19.84 -11.95
C SER A 31 12.66 21.35 -12.07
N ASP A 32 13.49 21.92 -11.22
CA ASP A 32 14.04 23.27 -11.34
C ASP A 32 15.57 23.22 -11.13
N PRO A 33 16.31 24.34 -11.29
CA PRO A 33 17.76 24.35 -11.08
C PRO A 33 18.21 23.98 -9.65
N SER A 34 17.30 23.97 -8.68
CA SER A 34 17.56 23.65 -7.28
C SER A 34 17.29 22.17 -6.94
N GLY A 35 16.62 21.43 -7.82
CA GLY A 35 16.44 19.99 -7.68
C GLY A 35 15.27 19.42 -8.45
N THR A 36 15.06 18.11 -8.27
CA THR A 36 13.94 17.35 -8.86
C THR A 36 13.10 16.77 -7.74
N VAL A 37 11.78 16.92 -7.84
CA VAL A 37 10.81 16.32 -6.93
C VAL A 37 9.89 15.37 -7.71
N SER A 38 9.89 14.11 -7.30
CA SER A 38 9.00 13.07 -7.83
C SER A 38 7.64 13.14 -7.15
N PHE A 39 6.56 13.04 -7.93
CA PHE A 39 5.20 12.97 -7.42
C PHE A 39 4.41 11.84 -8.08
N SER A 40 3.48 11.27 -7.33
CA SER A 40 2.60 10.20 -7.77
C SER A 40 1.16 10.55 -7.45
N VAL A 41 0.25 10.33 -8.39
CA VAL A 41 -1.19 10.48 -8.21
C VAL A 41 -1.76 9.09 -7.92
N GLY A 42 -2.32 8.92 -6.70
CA GLY A 42 -2.99 7.69 -6.29
C GLY A 42 -4.33 7.46 -7.03
N GLN A 43 -5.17 6.59 -6.49
CA GLN A 43 -6.48 6.28 -7.07
C GLN A 43 -7.37 7.53 -7.21
N VAL A 44 -7.81 7.83 -8.44
CA VAL A 44 -8.61 9.03 -8.77
C VAL A 44 -10.10 8.87 -8.39
N ALA A 45 -10.58 7.62 -8.27
CA ALA A 45 -11.96 7.31 -7.89
C ALA A 45 -12.03 6.06 -7.02
N ALA A 46 -12.89 6.07 -6.00
CA ALA A 46 -13.29 4.90 -5.22
C ALA A 46 -14.80 4.72 -5.36
N GLY A 47 -15.23 3.68 -6.10
CA GLY A 47 -16.63 3.38 -6.36
C GLY A 47 -17.19 2.25 -5.52
N ALA A 48 -18.46 2.37 -5.13
CA ALA A 48 -19.27 1.26 -4.61
C ALA A 48 -20.34 0.91 -5.66
N PHE A 49 -20.26 -0.30 -6.21
CA PHE A 49 -21.16 -0.79 -7.25
C PHE A 49 -22.03 -1.91 -6.68
N ALA A 50 -23.36 -1.72 -6.70
CA ALA A 50 -24.32 -2.72 -6.25
C ALA A 50 -25.19 -3.20 -7.40
N GLY A 51 -25.32 -4.51 -7.55
CA GLY A 51 -26.23 -5.17 -8.48
C GLY A 51 -27.10 -6.21 -7.78
N THR A 52 -28.04 -6.81 -8.51
CA THR A 52 -28.97 -7.83 -7.99
C THR A 52 -28.27 -9.08 -7.45
N GLY A 53 -26.99 -9.30 -7.80
CA GLY A 53 -26.15 -10.41 -7.33
C GLY A 53 -25.17 -10.07 -6.21
N GLY A 54 -25.12 -8.83 -5.71
CA GLY A 54 -24.19 -8.40 -4.66
C GLY A 54 -23.54 -7.04 -4.93
N SER A 55 -22.64 -6.64 -4.03
CA SER A 55 -21.90 -5.37 -4.12
C SER A 55 -20.40 -5.59 -4.22
N VAL A 56 -19.74 -4.76 -5.03
CA VAL A 56 -18.28 -4.64 -5.13
C VAL A 56 -17.90 -3.22 -4.74
N GLN A 57 -16.92 -3.10 -3.85
CA GLN A 57 -16.31 -1.81 -3.49
C GLN A 57 -14.86 -1.82 -3.96
N GLU A 58 -14.48 -0.78 -4.68
CA GLU A 58 -13.06 -0.52 -4.95
C GLU A 58 -12.36 -0.17 -3.63
N GLY A 59 -11.21 -0.78 -3.38
CA GLY A 59 -10.40 -0.48 -2.20
C GLY A 59 -9.84 0.95 -2.26
N VAL A 60 -9.56 1.54 -1.09
CA VAL A 60 -8.86 2.82 -0.99
C VAL A 60 -7.36 2.54 -0.80
N GLN A 61 -6.52 3.13 -1.64
CA GLN A 61 -5.06 3.07 -1.44
C GLN A 61 -4.66 3.79 -0.17
N GLN A 62 -3.88 3.11 0.66
CA GLN A 62 -3.26 3.70 1.85
C GLN A 62 -1.87 4.22 1.46
N PRO A 63 -1.55 5.50 1.74
CA PRO A 63 -0.20 5.99 1.60
C PRO A 63 0.74 5.21 2.53
N PHE A 64 1.88 4.76 2.02
CA PHE A 64 2.98 4.26 2.84
C PHE A 64 4.10 5.31 2.87
N VAL A 65 4.50 5.73 4.07
CA VAL A 65 5.70 6.54 4.27
C VAL A 65 6.89 5.59 4.37
N ASP A 66 7.86 5.75 3.48
CA ASP A 66 9.17 5.13 3.62
C ASP A 66 10.02 5.97 4.61
N LEU A 67 10.46 5.36 5.71
CA LEU A 67 11.28 6.01 6.74
C LEU A 67 12.79 5.82 6.50
N SER A 68 13.22 5.36 5.32
CA SER A 68 14.63 5.04 5.05
C SER A 68 15.50 6.19 4.55
N THR A 69 15.02 7.44 4.53
CA THR A 69 15.80 8.66 4.19
C THR A 69 15.76 9.71 5.28
#